data_AF-A0A327NH08-F1
#
_entry.id   AF-A0A327NH08-F1
#
_cell.length_a   1.000
_cell.length_b   1.000
_cell.length_c   1.000
_cell.angle_alpha   90.00
_cell.angle_beta   90.00
_cell.angle_gamma   90.00
#
_symmetry.space_group_name_H-M   'P 1'
#
loop_
_entity.id
_entity.type
_entity.pdbx_description
1 polymer ?
#
loop_
_entity_poly.entity_id
_entity_poly.type
_entity_poly.pdbx_seq_one_letter_code
_entity_poly.pdbx_strand_id
1 'polypeptide(L)'
;MRKALLAIILVLYITTGLLAQDVIYTANGNRLENAQITGLSESKLTFTAQGKTLTFLRQNILIAFRKNGNFLVISELGDDLTQAEQRLQGYLSAPSRTNDRDYIIKAVPLTVIPASIAYENQTIVNYTTKDGKSASIPKGELIGILYRDGRHLLLRDAIDVAPLLVEVKERLNANSLTVNPQSTIATVNPPVSVQTYPKPTNSLPQQSSEAALSEKDRPAPPTTRLQLRQSKKVIVLV
;
A
#
# COMPACT_ATOMS: atom_id res chain seq x y z
N MET A 1 7.93 -39.65 19.34
CA MET A 1 7.09 -38.57 19.92
C MET A 1 7.75 -37.18 19.84
N ARG A 2 9.00 -36.96 20.29
CA ARG A 2 9.66 -35.63 20.22
C ARG A 2 9.75 -34.98 18.82
N LYS A 3 9.92 -35.78 17.76
CA LYS A 3 10.00 -35.29 16.37
C LYS A 3 8.66 -34.77 15.83
N ALA A 4 7.53 -35.30 16.31
CA ALA A 4 6.20 -34.83 15.91
C ALA A 4 5.85 -33.49 16.59
N LEU A 5 6.29 -33.27 17.83
CA LEU A 5 6.10 -32.02 18.55
C LEU A 5 6.83 -30.85 17.88
N LEU A 6 8.07 -31.06 17.41
CA LEU A 6 8.85 -30.05 16.69
C LEU A 6 8.22 -29.66 15.34
N ALA A 7 7.64 -30.64 14.62
CA ALA A 7 6.94 -30.37 13.37
C ALA A 7 5.67 -29.52 13.58
N ILE A 8 4.92 -29.77 14.66
CA ILE A 8 3.72 -28.98 15.00
C ILE A 8 4.08 -27.54 15.37
N ILE A 9 5.16 -27.33 16.14
CA ILE A 9 5.62 -25.97 16.50
C ILE A 9 6.10 -25.19 15.26
N LEU A 10 6.76 -25.85 14.31
CA LEU A 10 7.22 -25.21 13.07
C LEU A 10 6.05 -24.81 12.15
N VAL A 11 5.01 -25.65 12.04
CA VAL A 11 3.81 -25.34 11.24
C VAL A 11 3.00 -24.20 11.87
N LEU A 12 2.94 -24.13 13.21
CA LEU A 12 2.22 -23.07 13.92
C LEU A 12 2.89 -21.69 13.80
N TYR A 13 4.22 -21.64 13.60
CA TYR A 13 4.96 -20.38 13.43
C TYR A 13 4.79 -19.75 12.04
N ILE A 14 4.40 -20.51 11.02
CA ILE A 14 4.29 -20.01 9.64
C ILE A 14 2.94 -19.30 9.40
N THR A 15 1.92 -19.54 10.22
CA THR A 15 0.55 -19.02 9.99
C THR A 15 0.29 -17.61 10.53
N THR A 16 1.25 -16.94 11.19
CA THR A 16 1.02 -15.63 11.84
C THR A 16 1.18 -14.42 10.91
N GLY A 17 1.50 -14.63 9.62
CA GLY A 17 2.08 -13.58 8.77
C GLY A 17 1.15 -12.67 7.95
N LEU A 18 -0.17 -12.82 7.95
CA LEU A 18 -1.01 -12.14 6.93
C LEU A 18 -2.33 -11.52 7.43
N LEU A 19 -2.45 -11.27 8.73
CA LEU A 19 -3.61 -10.53 9.23
C LEU A 19 -3.47 -9.05 8.88
N ALA A 20 -4.60 -8.41 8.55
CA ALA A 20 -4.66 -6.96 8.41
C ALA A 20 -4.21 -6.28 9.73
N GLN A 21 -3.41 -5.23 9.60
CA GLN A 21 -2.85 -4.48 10.72
C GLN A 21 -3.26 -3.00 10.63
N ASP A 22 -3.29 -2.32 11.77
CA ASP A 22 -3.46 -0.88 11.82
C ASP A 22 -2.16 -0.21 11.30
N VAL A 23 -2.29 0.75 10.39
CA VAL A 23 -1.16 1.42 9.73
C VAL A 23 -1.41 2.91 9.67
N ILE A 24 -0.40 3.70 10.01
CA ILE A 24 -0.42 5.16 9.87
C ILE A 24 0.62 5.60 8.84
N TYR A 25 0.19 6.40 7.87
CA TYR A 25 1.07 7.05 6.88
C TYR A 25 1.30 8.50 7.28
N THR A 26 2.56 8.91 7.35
CA THR A 26 2.97 10.26 7.77
C THR A 26 3.46 11.11 6.60
N ALA A 27 3.46 12.42 6.77
CA ALA A 27 3.80 13.39 5.72
C ALA A 27 5.26 13.29 5.23
N ASN A 28 6.15 12.71 6.04
CA ASN A 28 7.54 12.44 5.66
C ASN A 28 7.73 11.11 4.90
N GLY A 29 6.64 10.44 4.50
CA GLY A 29 6.67 9.18 3.76
C GLY A 29 6.82 7.92 4.62
N ASN A 30 6.91 8.04 5.95
CA ASN A 30 7.00 6.85 6.80
C ASN A 30 5.66 6.11 6.87
N ARG A 31 5.76 4.78 6.92
CA ARG A 31 4.65 3.86 7.17
C ARG A 31 4.85 3.21 8.53
N LEU A 32 4.01 3.57 9.49
CA LEU A 32 4.04 3.06 10.85
C LEU A 32 3.10 1.86 10.95
N GLU A 33 3.67 0.65 11.00
CA GLU A 33 2.92 -0.60 11.18
C GLU A 33 2.54 -0.83 12.63
N ASN A 34 1.40 -1.52 12.86
CA ASN A 34 0.84 -1.77 14.18
C ASN A 34 0.65 -0.47 14.97
N ALA A 35 0.22 0.58 14.28
CA ALA A 35 0.03 1.91 14.82
C ALA A 35 -1.46 2.27 14.82
N GLN A 36 -2.04 2.48 15.99
CA GLN A 36 -3.47 2.79 16.17
C GLN A 36 -3.64 4.16 16.80
N ILE A 37 -4.47 5.03 16.20
CA ILE A 37 -4.85 6.31 16.82
C ILE A 37 -5.67 6.02 18.10
N THR A 38 -5.26 6.63 19.20
CA THR A 38 -5.87 6.47 20.52
C THR A 38 -6.42 7.76 21.11
N GLY A 39 -5.99 8.92 20.60
CA GLY A 39 -6.49 10.20 21.09
C GLY A 39 -6.22 11.36 20.13
N LEU A 40 -6.94 12.45 20.38
CA LEU A 40 -6.89 13.67 19.60
C LEU A 40 -6.88 14.87 20.54
N SER A 41 -6.19 15.93 20.14
CA SER A 41 -6.24 17.27 20.72
C SER A 41 -6.28 18.28 19.58
N GLU A 42 -6.38 19.58 19.88
CA GLU A 42 -6.50 20.65 18.87
C GLU A 42 -5.48 20.51 17.72
N SER A 43 -4.20 20.35 18.05
CA SER A 43 -3.10 20.30 17.07
C SER A 43 -2.35 18.98 16.99
N LYS A 44 -2.62 18.02 17.90
CA LYS A 44 -1.86 16.76 17.99
C LYS A 44 -2.76 15.54 17.96
N LEU A 45 -2.24 14.46 17.38
CA LEU A 45 -2.79 13.12 17.40
C LEU A 45 -1.88 12.21 18.23
N THR A 46 -2.50 11.43 19.11
CA THR A 46 -1.84 10.42 19.91
C THR A 46 -2.19 9.04 19.36
N PHE A 47 -1.18 8.18 19.24
CA PHE A 47 -1.34 6.83 18.74
C PHE A 47 -0.41 5.87 19.47
N THR A 48 -0.79 4.60 19.54
CA THR A 48 0.04 3.53 20.09
C THR A 48 0.69 2.79 18.94
N ALA A 49 2.01 2.69 18.93
CA ALA A 49 2.78 1.89 17.97
C ALA A 49 3.78 1.01 18.72
N GLN A 50 3.79 -0.30 18.42
CA GLN A 50 4.69 -1.26 19.06
C GLN A 50 4.64 -1.20 20.62
N GLY A 51 3.45 -1.00 21.18
CA GLY A 51 3.24 -0.90 22.63
C GLY A 51 3.67 0.42 23.27
N LYS A 52 4.13 1.41 22.48
CA LYS A 52 4.51 2.75 22.97
C LYS A 52 3.51 3.79 22.49
N THR A 53 3.19 4.74 23.37
CA THR A 53 2.39 5.91 23.02
C THR A 53 3.29 6.98 22.38
N LEU A 54 2.89 7.46 21.21
CA LEU A 54 3.55 8.52 20.46
C LEU A 54 2.54 9.63 20.17
N THR A 55 3.02 10.87 20.09
CA THR A 55 2.17 12.04 19.82
C THR A 55 2.82 12.90 18.76
N PHE A 56 2.16 13.06 17.62
CA PHE A 56 2.61 13.91 16.50
C PHE A 56 1.64 15.06 16.25
N LEU A 57 2.12 16.11 15.59
CA LEU A 57 1.24 17.15 15.04
C LEU A 57 0.30 16.52 14.00
N ARG A 58 -0.95 16.98 13.98
CA ARG A 58 -1.97 16.49 13.04
C ARG A 58 -1.51 16.57 11.58
N GLN A 59 -0.90 17.69 11.19
CA GLN A 59 -0.38 17.92 9.84
C GLN A 59 0.72 16.93 9.41
N ASN A 60 1.36 16.23 10.35
CA ASN A 60 2.40 15.24 10.05
C ASN A 60 1.82 13.85 9.78
N ILE A 61 0.51 13.66 9.94
CA ILE A 61 -0.18 12.40 9.68
C ILE A 61 -1.14 12.62 8.50
N LEU A 62 -1.07 11.74 7.51
CA LEU A 62 -1.87 11.85 6.29
C LEU A 62 -3.09 10.94 6.35
N ILE A 63 -2.85 9.64 6.59
CA ILE A 63 -3.86 8.58 6.49
C ILE A 63 -3.66 7.59 7.64
N ALA A 64 -4.74 7.12 8.24
CA ALA A 64 -4.73 6.01 9.17
C ALA A 64 -5.67 4.90 8.69
N PHE A 65 -5.14 3.70 8.48
CA PHE A 65 -5.89 2.50 8.17
C PHE A 65 -6.02 1.63 9.42
N ARG A 66 -7.19 1.01 9.60
CA ARG A 66 -7.41 -0.02 10.61
C ARG A 66 -7.39 -1.39 9.97
N LYS A 67 -7.09 -2.40 10.77
CA LYS A 67 -7.16 -3.82 10.44
C LYS A 67 -8.53 -4.26 9.93
N ASN A 68 -9.58 -3.51 10.22
CA ASN A 68 -10.95 -3.82 9.79
C ASN A 68 -11.29 -3.23 8.40
N GLY A 69 -10.31 -2.65 7.71
CA GLY A 69 -10.43 -2.10 6.35
C GLY A 69 -10.96 -0.66 6.27
N ASN A 70 -11.31 -0.05 7.40
CA ASN A 70 -11.68 1.36 7.44
C ASN A 70 -10.43 2.25 7.45
N PHE A 71 -10.56 3.44 6.88
CA PHE A 71 -9.50 4.44 6.87
C PHE A 71 -10.02 5.82 7.24
N LEU A 72 -9.11 6.68 7.70
CA LEU A 72 -9.35 8.07 8.03
C LEU A 72 -8.27 8.92 7.36
N VAL A 73 -8.68 9.93 6.59
CA VAL A 73 -7.77 10.96 6.10
C VAL A 73 -7.79 12.09 7.13
N ILE A 74 -6.61 12.44 7.67
CA ILE A 74 -6.53 13.31 8.85
C ILE A 74 -7.02 14.74 8.59
N SER A 75 -6.94 15.21 7.35
CA SER A 75 -7.49 16.51 6.94
C SER A 75 -9.02 16.58 7.11
N GLU A 76 -9.72 15.45 7.08
CA GLU A 76 -11.19 15.40 7.25
C GLU A 76 -11.64 15.61 8.70
N LEU A 77 -10.72 15.53 9.66
CA LEU A 77 -11.06 15.80 11.06
C LEU A 77 -11.50 17.25 11.26
N GLY A 78 -10.98 18.21 10.47
CA GLY A 78 -11.29 19.64 10.58
C GLY A 78 -10.68 20.32 11.82
N ASP A 79 -10.79 21.64 11.93
CA ASP A 79 -10.14 22.40 13.00
C ASP A 79 -10.94 22.43 14.32
N ASP A 80 -12.27 22.24 14.25
CA ASP A 80 -13.14 22.15 15.41
C ASP A 80 -12.90 20.84 16.18
N LEU A 81 -12.41 20.94 17.41
CA LEU A 81 -12.03 19.78 18.22
C LEU A 81 -13.20 18.83 18.48
N THR A 82 -14.39 19.35 18.80
CA THR A 82 -15.56 18.51 19.11
C THR A 82 -16.02 17.72 17.89
N GLN A 83 -16.09 18.34 16.72
CA GLN A 83 -16.41 17.65 15.47
C GLN A 83 -15.33 16.63 15.09
N ALA A 84 -14.07 16.99 15.29
CA ALA A 84 -12.95 16.12 15.02
C ALA A 84 -12.95 14.86 15.93
N GLU A 85 -13.24 15.01 17.22
CA GLU A 85 -13.41 13.91 18.17
C GLU A 85 -14.58 13.00 17.76
N GLN A 86 -15.71 13.57 17.34
CA GLN A 86 -16.85 12.80 16.86
C GLN A 86 -16.50 11.96 15.62
N ARG A 87 -15.79 12.55 14.65
CA ARG A 87 -15.32 11.85 13.45
C ARG A 87 -14.31 10.75 13.78
N LEU A 88 -13.37 11.03 14.68
CA LEU A 88 -12.41 10.04 15.15
C LEU A 88 -13.12 8.87 15.84
N GLN A 89 -14.10 9.16 16.71
CA GLN A 89 -14.87 8.13 17.38
C GLN A 89 -15.67 7.29 16.40
N GLY A 90 -16.27 7.91 15.37
CA GLY A 90 -16.93 7.18 14.28
C GLY A 90 -15.99 6.24 13.53
N TYR A 91 -14.75 6.67 13.28
CA TYR A 91 -13.72 5.81 12.69
C TYR A 91 -13.27 4.67 13.62
N LEU A 92 -13.14 4.93 14.92
CA LEU A 92 -12.75 3.94 15.93
C LEU A 92 -13.86 2.93 16.25
N SER A 93 -15.13 3.30 16.07
CA SER A 93 -16.28 2.42 16.25
C SER A 93 -16.78 1.77 14.95
N ALA A 94 -16.26 2.18 13.79
CA ALA A 94 -16.68 1.68 12.49
C ALA A 94 -16.61 0.14 12.45
N PRO A 95 -17.69 -0.54 12.01
CA PRO A 95 -17.70 -2.00 11.87
C PRO A 95 -16.68 -2.44 10.84
N SER A 96 -16.26 -3.71 10.91
CA SER A 96 -15.42 -4.27 9.85
C SER A 96 -16.13 -4.15 8.51
N ARG A 97 -15.37 -3.82 7.46
CA ARG A 97 -15.92 -3.82 6.11
C ARG A 97 -16.29 -5.25 5.76
N THR A 98 -17.57 -5.58 5.84
CA THR A 98 -18.11 -6.91 5.50
C THR A 98 -18.24 -7.10 3.99
N ASN A 99 -17.38 -6.45 3.20
CA ASN A 99 -17.49 -6.52 1.76
C ASN A 99 -16.90 -7.84 1.30
N ASP A 100 -17.63 -8.59 0.50
CA ASP A 100 -17.19 -9.83 -0.17
C ASP A 100 -16.12 -9.58 -1.24
N ARG A 101 -15.70 -8.32 -1.41
CA ARG A 101 -14.98 -7.79 -2.55
C ARG A 101 -13.81 -6.90 -2.14
N ASP A 102 -12.78 -6.97 -2.96
CA ASP A 102 -11.68 -6.04 -3.01
C ASP A 102 -12.12 -4.77 -3.76
N TYR A 103 -11.44 -3.66 -3.51
CA TYR A 103 -11.65 -2.40 -4.19
C TYR A 103 -10.34 -1.95 -4.82
N ILE A 104 -10.31 -1.97 -6.15
CA ILE A 104 -9.19 -1.50 -6.95
C ILE A 104 -9.45 -0.02 -7.26
N ILE A 105 -8.52 0.85 -6.88
CA ILE A 105 -8.68 2.30 -7.03
C ILE A 105 -7.79 2.80 -8.16
N LYS A 106 -8.39 3.18 -9.29
CA LYS A 106 -7.70 3.70 -10.47
C LYS A 106 -7.51 5.21 -10.34
N ALA A 107 -6.37 5.73 -10.81
CA ALA A 107 -6.02 7.15 -10.72
C ALA A 107 -6.75 8.03 -11.76
N VAL A 108 -6.83 7.60 -13.02
CA VAL A 108 -7.30 8.45 -14.14
C VAL A 108 -8.25 7.68 -15.08
N PRO A 109 -9.53 8.06 -15.16
CA PRO A 109 -10.23 8.90 -14.17
C PRO A 109 -10.24 8.21 -12.80
N LEU A 110 -10.33 9.01 -11.73
CA LEU A 110 -10.44 8.46 -10.38
C LEU A 110 -11.70 7.59 -10.33
N THR A 111 -11.51 6.28 -10.15
CA THR A 111 -12.60 5.30 -10.15
C THR A 111 -12.31 4.20 -9.14
N VAL A 112 -13.38 3.68 -8.53
CA VAL A 112 -13.31 2.58 -7.58
C VAL A 112 -13.99 1.38 -8.19
N ILE A 113 -13.22 0.34 -8.46
CA ILE A 113 -13.68 -0.88 -9.14
C ILE A 113 -13.85 -1.98 -8.08
N PRO A 114 -15.08 -2.33 -7.69
CA PRO A 114 -15.32 -3.46 -6.81
C PRO A 114 -15.12 -4.78 -7.56
N ALA A 115 -14.25 -5.64 -7.06
CA ALA A 115 -13.81 -6.85 -7.74
C ALA A 115 -13.41 -7.96 -6.76
N SER A 116 -13.10 -9.17 -7.27
CA SER A 116 -12.32 -10.17 -6.56
C SER A 116 -10.97 -10.31 -7.25
N ILE A 117 -9.88 -10.03 -6.55
CA ILE A 117 -8.53 -10.20 -7.08
C ILE A 117 -8.24 -11.70 -7.14
N ALA A 118 -7.91 -12.18 -8.35
CA ALA A 118 -7.57 -13.57 -8.59
C ALA A 118 -6.05 -13.79 -8.51
N TYR A 119 -5.29 -12.84 -9.04
CA TYR A 119 -3.83 -12.89 -9.05
C TYR A 119 -3.25 -11.47 -9.06
N GLU A 120 -2.18 -11.27 -8.31
CA GLU A 120 -1.46 -10.00 -8.21
C GLU A 120 0.04 -10.27 -8.27
N ASN A 121 0.75 -9.53 -9.14
CA ASN A 121 2.20 -9.52 -9.16
C ASN A 121 2.73 -8.07 -9.08
N GLN A 122 4.00 -7.84 -9.42
CA GLN A 122 4.62 -6.52 -9.31
C GLN A 122 4.07 -5.49 -10.31
N THR A 123 3.55 -5.90 -11.47
CA THR A 123 3.19 -5.00 -12.57
C THR A 123 1.70 -4.97 -12.89
N ILE A 124 0.96 -6.04 -12.62
CA ILE A 124 -0.45 -6.19 -12.99
C ILE A 124 -1.29 -6.76 -11.85
N VAL A 125 -2.58 -6.43 -11.90
CA VAL A 125 -3.63 -7.02 -11.05
C VAL A 125 -4.66 -7.67 -11.97
N ASN A 126 -4.84 -8.98 -11.82
CA ASN A 126 -5.89 -9.74 -12.51
C ASN A 126 -7.06 -9.94 -11.55
N TYR A 127 -8.26 -9.59 -12.01
CA TYR A 127 -9.44 -9.56 -11.16
C TYR A 127 -10.71 -9.93 -11.92
N THR A 128 -11.75 -10.26 -11.16
CA THR A 128 -13.09 -10.52 -11.67
C THR A 128 -14.06 -9.46 -11.15
N THR A 129 -14.81 -8.81 -12.03
CA THR A 129 -15.78 -7.76 -11.66
C THR A 129 -17.01 -8.34 -10.96
N LYS A 130 -17.93 -7.47 -10.50
CA LYS A 130 -19.22 -7.90 -9.96
C LYS A 130 -20.05 -8.79 -10.87
N ASP A 131 -19.91 -8.61 -12.17
CA ASP A 131 -20.66 -9.34 -13.20
C ASP A 131 -19.96 -10.64 -13.64
N GLY A 132 -18.90 -11.07 -12.94
CA GLY A 132 -18.15 -12.27 -13.30
C GLY A 132 -17.19 -12.10 -14.48
N LYS A 133 -17.01 -10.88 -15.00
CA LYS A 133 -16.09 -10.62 -16.12
C LYS A 133 -14.66 -10.53 -15.62
N SER A 134 -13.75 -11.29 -16.26
CA SER A 134 -12.32 -11.20 -15.99
C SER A 134 -11.71 -9.96 -16.64
N ALA A 135 -10.80 -9.30 -15.95
CA ALA A 135 -10.08 -8.13 -16.41
C ALA A 135 -8.67 -8.08 -15.82
N SER A 136 -7.83 -7.23 -16.40
CA SER A 136 -6.47 -6.95 -15.93
C SER A 136 -6.21 -5.45 -15.97
N ILE A 137 -5.49 -4.93 -14.97
CA ILE A 137 -5.09 -3.53 -14.92
C ILE A 137 -3.62 -3.40 -14.48
N PRO A 138 -2.80 -2.57 -15.17
CA PRO A 138 -1.45 -2.29 -14.73
C PRO A 138 -1.44 -1.54 -13.39
N LYS A 139 -0.55 -1.91 -12.47
CA LYS A 139 -0.42 -1.24 -11.16
C LYS A 139 -0.03 0.24 -11.27
N GLY A 140 0.66 0.64 -12.34
CA GLY A 140 0.97 2.06 -12.61
C GLY A 140 -0.27 2.95 -12.82
N GLU A 141 -1.41 2.36 -13.21
CA GLU A 141 -2.69 3.07 -13.35
C GLU A 141 -3.45 3.20 -12.03
N LEU A 142 -3.01 2.53 -10.98
CA LEU A 142 -3.68 2.48 -9.69
C LEU A 142 -3.08 3.48 -8.70
N ILE A 143 -3.89 3.89 -7.72
CA ILE A 143 -3.40 4.60 -6.52
C ILE A 143 -3.32 3.66 -5.32
N GLY A 144 -4.14 2.62 -5.28
CA GLY A 144 -4.13 1.63 -4.22
C GLY A 144 -5.19 0.55 -4.38
N ILE A 145 -5.13 -0.41 -3.46
CA ILE A 145 -6.03 -1.56 -3.36
C ILE A 145 -6.50 -1.66 -1.91
N LEU A 146 -7.80 -1.80 -1.69
CA LEU A 146 -8.38 -2.15 -0.39
C LEU A 146 -8.91 -3.58 -0.50
N TYR A 147 -8.28 -4.51 0.20
CA TYR A 147 -8.65 -5.92 0.16
C TYR A 147 -9.87 -6.19 1.04
N ARG A 148 -10.65 -7.22 0.68
CA ARG A 148 -11.83 -7.65 1.44
C ARG A 148 -11.51 -8.08 2.88
N ASP A 149 -10.29 -8.51 3.14
CA ASP A 149 -9.81 -8.94 4.45
C ASP A 149 -9.34 -7.78 5.36
N GLY A 150 -9.51 -6.53 4.90
CA GLY A 150 -9.11 -5.33 5.62
C GLY A 150 -7.67 -4.90 5.38
N ARG A 151 -6.86 -5.70 4.66
CA ARG A 151 -5.54 -5.23 4.19
C ARG A 151 -5.71 -4.08 3.21
N HIS A 152 -4.65 -3.30 3.05
CA HIS A 152 -4.59 -2.24 2.06
C HIS A 152 -3.18 -2.17 1.48
N LEU A 153 -3.09 -1.66 0.25
CA LEU A 153 -1.84 -1.40 -0.45
C LEU A 153 -1.95 -0.03 -1.12
N LEU A 154 -1.04 0.89 -0.80
CA LEU A 154 -0.88 2.13 -1.57
C LEU A 154 0.19 1.88 -2.64
N LEU A 155 -0.15 2.22 -3.89
CA LEU A 155 0.74 2.05 -5.06
C LEU A 155 1.41 3.35 -5.48
N ARG A 156 1.03 4.46 -4.83
CA ARG A 156 1.63 5.79 -4.96
C ARG A 156 1.96 6.35 -3.59
N ASP A 157 2.72 7.44 -3.55
CA ASP A 157 3.09 8.08 -2.31
C ASP A 157 1.85 8.57 -1.54
N ALA A 158 1.86 8.35 -0.23
CA ALA A 158 0.71 8.65 0.63
C ALA A 158 0.29 10.12 0.56
N ILE A 159 1.23 11.04 0.30
CA ILE A 159 0.96 12.47 0.14
C ILE A 159 0.07 12.77 -1.07
N ASP A 160 0.28 12.05 -2.18
CA ASP A 160 -0.51 12.20 -3.41
C ASP A 160 -1.85 11.46 -3.30
N VAL A 161 -1.86 10.35 -2.54
CA VAL A 161 -3.04 9.50 -2.39
C VAL A 161 -4.05 10.07 -1.38
N ALA A 162 -3.58 10.70 -0.29
CA ALA A 162 -4.42 11.20 0.80
C ALA A 162 -5.60 12.08 0.33
N PRO A 163 -5.41 13.13 -0.50
CA PRO A 163 -6.54 13.95 -0.96
C PRO A 163 -7.53 13.17 -1.82
N LEU A 164 -7.07 12.20 -2.60
CA LEU A 164 -7.93 11.37 -3.45
C LEU A 164 -8.77 10.38 -2.64
N LEU A 165 -8.28 9.94 -1.48
CA LEU A 165 -8.99 8.99 -0.63
C LEU A 165 -10.28 9.56 -0.02
N VAL A 166 -10.40 10.88 0.10
CA VAL A 166 -11.64 11.55 0.53
C VAL A 166 -12.76 11.23 -0.46
N GLU A 167 -12.53 11.45 -1.76
CA GLU A 167 -13.50 11.14 -2.82
C GLU A 167 -13.75 9.62 -2.95
N VAL A 168 -12.70 8.81 -2.77
CA VAL A 168 -12.84 7.34 -2.74
C VAL A 168 -13.80 6.91 -1.63
N LYS A 169 -13.73 7.51 -0.43
CA LYS A 169 -14.63 7.19 0.68
C LYS A 169 -16.08 7.43 0.32
N GLU A 170 -16.39 8.54 -0.34
CA GLU A 170 -17.74 8.86 -0.82
C GLU A 170 -18.23 7.82 -1.83
N ARG A 171 -17.40 7.46 -2.81
CA ARG A 171 -17.72 6.43 -3.82
C ARG A 171 -17.91 5.05 -3.19
N LEU A 172 -17.14 4.70 -2.16
CA LEU A 172 -17.30 3.46 -1.41
C LEU A 172 -18.64 3.41 -0.70
N ASN A 173 -19.03 4.50 -0.04
CA ASN A 173 -20.31 4.60 0.66
C ASN A 173 -21.49 4.58 -0.32
N ALA A 174 -21.39 5.26 -1.46
CA ALA A 174 -22.41 5.23 -2.51
C ALA A 174 -22.61 3.80 -3.06
N ASN A 175 -21.51 3.11 -3.36
CA ASN A 175 -21.53 1.72 -3.85
C ASN A 175 -22.07 0.71 -2.83
N SER A 176 -22.03 1.02 -1.53
CA SER A 176 -22.68 0.22 -0.49
C SER A 176 -24.20 0.41 -0.47
N LEU A 177 -24.70 1.55 -0.95
CA LEU A 177 -26.12 1.91 -0.94
C LEU A 177 -26.85 1.60 -2.25
N THR A 178 -26.14 1.31 -3.34
CA THR A 178 -26.75 1.06 -4.65
C THR A 178 -26.43 -0.34 -5.18
N VAL A 179 -27.41 -1.25 -5.05
CA VAL A 179 -27.66 -2.32 -6.01
C VAL A 179 -28.48 -1.70 -7.14
N ASN A 180 -27.87 -0.93 -8.04
CA ASN A 180 -28.59 -0.47 -9.23
C ASN A 180 -27.61 -0.31 -10.41
N PRO A 181 -27.75 -1.11 -11.49
CA PRO A 181 -26.76 -1.16 -12.56
C PRO A 181 -26.92 0.03 -13.50
N GLN A 182 -26.10 1.07 -13.32
CA GLN A 182 -25.94 2.07 -14.36
C GLN A 182 -24.94 1.56 -15.39
N SER A 183 -25.47 0.94 -16.44
CA SER A 183 -24.73 0.47 -17.61
C SER A 183 -23.96 1.63 -18.23
N THR A 184 -22.66 1.70 -17.97
CA THR A 184 -21.73 2.44 -18.80
C THR A 184 -21.28 1.49 -19.90
N ILE A 185 -21.71 1.79 -21.13
CA ILE A 185 -21.31 1.07 -22.34
C ILE A 185 -19.79 1.25 -22.48
N ALA A 186 -19.03 0.23 -22.10
CA ALA A 186 -17.61 0.18 -22.36
C ALA A 186 -17.41 0.09 -23.87
N THR A 187 -16.75 1.11 -24.45
CA THR A 187 -16.17 1.00 -25.78
C THR A 187 -15.10 -0.07 -25.71
N VAL A 188 -15.41 -1.23 -26.26
CA VAL A 188 -14.49 -2.36 -26.42
C VAL A 188 -13.41 -1.91 -27.41
N ASN A 189 -12.23 -1.55 -26.91
CA ASN A 189 -11.05 -1.66 -27.75
C ASN A 189 -10.87 -3.16 -28.03
N PRO A 190 -10.79 -3.56 -29.31
CA PRO A 190 -10.65 -4.95 -29.68
C PRO A 190 -9.38 -5.55 -29.05
N PRO A 191 -9.38 -6.84 -28.71
CA PRO A 191 -8.22 -7.50 -28.16
C PRO A 191 -7.05 -7.33 -29.13
N VAL A 192 -5.98 -6.70 -28.67
CA VAL A 192 -4.68 -6.80 -29.34
C VAL A 192 -4.32 -8.28 -29.30
N SER A 193 -4.47 -8.92 -30.45
CA SER A 193 -4.05 -10.30 -30.68
C SER A 193 -2.60 -10.42 -30.23
N VAL A 194 -2.36 -11.22 -29.20
CA VAL A 194 -1.02 -11.62 -28.80
C VAL A 194 -0.48 -12.42 -29.98
N GLN A 195 0.37 -11.79 -30.80
CA GLN A 195 1.11 -12.52 -31.82
C GLN A 195 1.85 -13.65 -31.10
N THR A 196 1.47 -14.87 -31.42
CA THR A 196 2.23 -16.08 -31.14
C THR A 196 3.57 -15.91 -31.85
N TYR A 197 4.59 -15.53 -31.09
CA TYR A 197 5.97 -15.58 -31.57
C TYR A 197 6.26 -17.02 -32.01
N PRO A 198 6.72 -17.24 -33.26
CA PRO A 198 7.13 -18.55 -33.69
C PRO A 198 8.29 -19.04 -32.80
N LYS A 199 8.15 -20.28 -32.34
CA LYS A 199 9.19 -21.07 -31.67
C LYS A 199 10.51 -20.92 -32.45
N PRO A 200 11.62 -20.45 -31.83
CA PRO A 200 12.89 -20.38 -32.50
C PRO A 200 13.37 -21.79 -32.83
N THR A 201 13.46 -22.09 -34.13
CA THR A 201 14.19 -23.25 -34.63
C THR A 201 15.67 -23.01 -34.38
N ASN A 202 16.17 -23.69 -33.36
CA ASN A 202 17.57 -23.73 -33.00
C ASN A 202 18.34 -24.42 -34.13
N SER A 203 18.99 -23.65 -35.00
CA SER A 203 20.06 -24.13 -35.88
C SER A 203 21.31 -23.34 -35.54
N LEU A 204 22.32 -24.05 -35.05
CA LEU A 204 23.65 -23.50 -34.77
C LEU A 204 24.32 -23.06 -36.06
N PRO A 205 25.05 -21.93 -36.02
CA PRO A 205 26.31 -21.83 -36.72
C PRO A 205 27.46 -21.59 -35.74
N GLN A 206 28.27 -22.63 -35.58
CA GLN A 206 29.73 -22.62 -35.72
C GLN A 206 30.48 -21.29 -35.50
N GLN A 207 31.07 -21.18 -34.31
CA GLN A 207 32.46 -20.80 -34.03
C GLN A 207 33.18 -19.87 -35.04
N SER A 208 33.52 -18.66 -34.57
CA SER A 208 34.72 -17.94 -35.00
C SER A 208 35.26 -17.12 -33.83
N SER A 209 36.58 -17.16 -33.72
CA SER A 209 37.44 -16.78 -32.61
C SER A 209 37.70 -15.27 -32.51
N GLU A 210 38.27 -14.88 -31.37
CA GLU A 210 39.34 -13.87 -31.27
C GLU A 210 38.96 -12.39 -31.17
N ALA A 211 39.08 -11.83 -29.96
CA ALA A 211 40.08 -10.80 -29.62
C ALA A 211 39.98 -10.45 -28.13
N ALA A 212 41.01 -10.81 -27.38
CA ALA A 212 41.25 -10.33 -26.03
C ALA A 212 41.64 -8.85 -26.08
N LEU A 213 40.83 -7.98 -25.47
CA LEU A 213 41.20 -6.58 -25.23
C LEU A 213 41.59 -6.39 -23.77
N SER A 214 42.90 -6.22 -23.63
CA SER A 214 43.70 -5.68 -22.52
C SER A 214 42.94 -4.90 -21.43
N GLU A 215 42.97 -5.44 -20.22
CA GLU A 215 42.62 -4.77 -18.96
C GLU A 215 43.91 -4.14 -18.37
N LYS A 216 44.35 -3.02 -18.97
CA LYS A 216 45.48 -2.23 -18.46
C LYS A 216 45.17 -0.75 -18.60
N ASP A 217 44.39 -0.23 -17.66
CA ASP A 217 44.39 1.16 -17.16
C ASP A 217 43.09 1.48 -16.43
N ARG A 218 42.88 0.81 -15.28
CA ARG A 218 41.85 1.26 -14.33
C ARG A 218 42.53 2.04 -13.20
N PRO A 219 42.45 3.38 -13.18
CA PRO A 219 43.01 4.18 -12.09
C PRO A 219 42.31 3.84 -10.78
N ALA A 220 43.10 3.71 -9.71
CA ALA A 220 42.62 3.39 -8.38
C ALA A 220 41.64 4.46 -7.86
N PRO A 221 40.55 4.07 -7.17
CA PRO A 221 39.65 5.03 -6.56
C PRO A 221 40.36 5.81 -5.44
N PRO A 222 40.11 7.12 -5.31
CA PRO A 222 40.72 7.93 -4.27
C PRO A 222 40.26 7.45 -2.89
N THR A 223 41.24 7.18 -2.02
CA THR A 223 41.02 6.83 -0.62
C THR A 223 40.48 8.04 0.14
N THR A 224 39.16 8.15 0.26
CA THR A 224 38.52 9.19 1.09
C THR A 224 38.78 8.89 2.56
N ARG A 225 39.74 9.60 3.13
CA ARG A 225 40.10 9.59 4.55
C ARG A 225 38.97 10.21 5.36
N LEU A 226 38.19 9.39 6.07
CA LEU A 226 37.18 9.82 7.03
C LEU A 226 37.86 10.65 8.13
N GLN A 227 37.72 11.98 8.09
CA GLN A 227 38.08 12.83 9.22
C GLN A 227 36.95 12.78 10.25
N LEU A 228 37.23 12.08 11.35
CA LEU A 228 36.40 12.00 12.54
C LEU A 228 36.34 13.39 13.21
N ARG A 229 35.35 14.22 12.85
CA ARG A 229 35.06 15.47 13.56
C ARG A 229 34.50 15.13 14.94
N GLN A 230 35.32 15.30 15.97
CA GLN A 230 34.86 15.30 17.36
C GLN A 230 34.01 16.56 17.61
N SER A 231 32.70 16.37 17.77
CA SER A 231 31.78 17.42 18.22
C SER A 231 31.90 17.59 19.74
N LYS A 232 32.45 18.73 20.14
CA LYS A 232 32.59 19.21 21.52
C LYS A 232 31.20 19.43 22.13
N LYS A 233 30.89 18.69 23.20
CA LYS A 233 29.64 18.82 23.96
C LYS A 233 29.76 20.02 24.91
N VAL A 234 28.99 21.08 24.66
CA VAL A 234 28.85 22.23 25.58
C VAL A 234 27.66 21.92 26.48
N ILE A 235 27.92 21.73 27.77
CA ILE A 235 26.90 21.62 28.82
C ILE A 235 26.70 23.03 29.36
N VAL A 236 25.50 23.58 29.20
CA VAL A 236 25.06 24.79 29.90
C VAL A 236 24.13 24.32 31.02
N LEU A 237 24.54 24.58 32.26
CA LEU A 237 23.72 24.45 33.45
C LEU A 237 23.01 25.79 33.68
N VAL A 238 21.68 25.76 33.77
CA VAL A 238 20.85 26.79 34.41
C VAL A 238 19.95 26.08 35.39
#